data_AF-A0A966IFK2-F1
#
_entry.id   AF-A0A966IFK2-F1
#
_cell.length_a   1.000
_cell.length_b   1.000
_cell.length_c   1.000
_cell.angle_alpha   90.00
_cell.angle_beta   90.00
_cell.angle_gamma   90.00
#
_symmetry.space_group_name_H-M   'P 1'
#
loop_
_entity.id
_entity.type
_entity.pdbx_description
1 polymer ?
#
loop_
_entity_poly.entity_id
_entity_poly.type
_entity_poly.pdbx_seq_one_letter_code
_entity_poly.pdbx_strand_id
1 'polypeptide(L)'
;MTFKDPTIHPSQITPRAIAEDRRQWLKNLALGGAALGMGSWLEREAFAKPVAPREKLPAKLNEPYSTRETQTSYEDATSYNNFYEFGMDKEDPAKFAERLQTRPWTVSIEGMVKKPVTLDIDALLKLAPMEERVYRLRCVEGWSMVIPWNGYALSNLLNRVEPLGSAKYVEFISLADPKQMPG
;
A
#
# COMPACT_ATOMS: atom_id res chain seq x y z
N MET A 1 30.31 43.06 6.83
CA MET A 1 29.54 43.67 7.93
C MET A 1 28.87 42.55 8.70
N THR A 2 29.30 42.26 9.92
CA THR A 2 28.77 41.16 10.73
C THR A 2 27.57 41.67 11.50
N PHE A 3 26.36 41.19 11.17
CA PHE A 3 25.15 41.49 11.94
C PHE A 3 25.31 40.91 13.36
N LYS A 4 25.21 41.77 14.38
CA LYS A 4 25.17 41.36 15.79
C LYS A 4 23.79 41.70 16.32
N ASP A 5 23.04 40.67 16.67
CA ASP A 5 21.75 40.83 17.33
C ASP A 5 21.97 41.41 18.74
N PRO A 6 21.43 42.61 19.05
CA PRO A 6 21.64 43.26 20.35
C PRO A 6 20.92 42.57 21.50
N THR A 7 20.01 41.62 21.22
CA THR A 7 19.24 40.89 22.24
C THR A 7 19.97 39.67 22.81
N ILE A 8 21.06 39.23 22.16
CA ILE A 8 21.82 38.05 22.58
C ILE A 8 23.11 38.50 23.27
N HIS A 9 23.21 38.24 24.58
CA HIS A 9 24.42 38.56 25.32
C HIS A 9 25.57 37.61 24.95
N PRO A 10 26.85 38.08 24.90
CA PRO A 10 27.99 37.23 24.58
C PRO A 10 28.14 35.99 25.47
N SER A 11 27.68 36.06 26.72
CA SER A 11 27.64 34.93 27.67
C SER A 11 26.64 33.84 27.29
N GLN A 12 25.65 34.14 26.43
CA GLN A 12 24.67 33.20 25.90
C GLN A 12 25.13 32.55 24.59
N ILE A 13 26.18 33.09 23.97
CA ILE A 13 26.78 32.52 22.76
C ILE A 13 27.82 31.51 23.18
N THR A 14 27.66 30.25 22.74
CA THR A 14 28.68 29.23 22.96
C THR A 14 30.02 29.70 22.40
N PRO A 15 31.10 29.75 23.21
CA PRO A 15 32.43 30.11 22.73
C PRO A 15 32.83 29.27 21.52
N ARG A 16 33.43 29.92 20.53
CA ARG A 16 33.79 29.31 19.25
C ARG A 16 34.63 28.04 19.43
N ALA A 17 35.60 28.05 20.35
CA ALA A 17 36.44 26.89 20.66
C ALA A 17 35.59 25.67 21.07
N ILE A 18 34.58 25.86 21.92
CA ILE A 18 33.68 24.78 22.37
C ILE A 18 32.83 24.23 21.21
N ALA A 19 32.37 25.11 20.31
CA ALA A 19 31.61 24.68 19.13
C ALA A 19 32.50 23.92 18.12
N GLU A 20 33.75 24.33 17.95
CA GLU A 20 34.73 23.67 17.08
C GLU A 20 35.16 22.31 17.66
N ASP A 21 35.40 22.22 18.97
CA ASP A 21 35.73 20.96 19.66
C ASP A 21 34.58 19.94 19.56
N ARG A 22 33.32 20.37 19.75
CA ARG A 22 32.15 19.50 19.54
C ARG A 22 32.08 18.98 18.10
N ARG A 23 32.38 19.82 17.12
CA ARG A 23 32.39 19.42 15.70
C ARG A 23 33.52 18.45 15.40
N GLN A 24 34.71 18.62 15.98
CA GLN A 24 35.80 17.66 15.84
C GLN A 24 35.44 16.32 16.49
N TRP A 25 34.87 16.34 17.69
CA TRP A 25 34.43 15.13 18.37
C TRP A 25 33.39 14.35 17.57
N LEU A 26 32.37 15.03 17.02
CA LEU A 26 31.36 14.39 16.16
C LEU A 26 31.95 13.79 14.87
N LYS A 27 32.92 14.47 14.25
CA LYS A 27 33.63 13.92 13.07
C LYS A 27 34.42 12.67 13.43
N ASN A 28 35.10 12.67 14.57
CA ASN A 28 35.87 11.51 15.05
C ASN A 28 34.94 10.35 15.43
N LEU A 29 33.78 10.63 16.01
CA LEU A 29 32.76 9.62 16.31
C LEU A 29 32.17 8.98 15.05
N ALA A 30 31.90 9.79 14.01
CA ALA A 30 31.41 9.30 12.73
C ALA A 30 32.44 8.40 12.02
N LEU A 31 33.72 8.75 12.08
CA LEU A 31 34.81 7.94 11.53
C LEU A 31 35.09 6.68 12.34
N GLY A 32 34.97 6.73 13.67
CA GLY A 32 35.13 5.57 14.56
C GLY A 32 33.96 4.59 14.53
N GLY A 33 32.73 5.09 14.39
CA GLY A 33 31.52 4.26 14.32
C GLY A 33 31.38 3.50 13.00
N ALA A 34 31.85 4.08 11.89
CA ALA A 34 31.84 3.42 10.57
C ALA A 34 32.74 2.15 10.55
N ALA A 35 33.85 2.15 11.29
CA ALA A 35 34.78 1.02 11.32
C ALA A 35 34.25 -0.18 12.14
N LEU A 36 33.39 0.05 13.15
CA LEU A 36 32.81 -1.02 13.97
C LEU A 36 31.45 -1.51 13.44
N GLY A 37 30.77 -0.73 12.58
CA GLY A 37 29.46 -1.11 12.02
C GLY A 37 29.51 -2.00 10.78
N MET A 38 30.59 -1.95 9.98
CA MET A 38 30.64 -2.63 8.68
C MET A 38 30.61 -4.17 8.74
N GLY A 39 30.99 -4.79 9.87
CA GLY A 39 30.90 -6.25 10.04
C GLY A 39 29.45 -6.74 10.08
N SER A 40 28.59 -6.05 10.83
CA SER A 40 27.17 -6.41 10.99
C SER A 40 26.27 -6.06 9.80
N TRP A 41 26.73 -5.20 8.88
CA TRP A 41 25.98 -4.88 7.65
C TRP A 41 26.24 -5.87 6.51
N LEU A 42 27.37 -6.59 6.54
CA LEU A 42 27.73 -7.60 5.54
C LEU A 42 27.15 -8.99 5.85
N GLU A 43 26.70 -9.24 7.08
CA GLU A 43 26.08 -10.51 7.52
C GLU A 43 24.55 -10.45 7.64
N ARG A 44 23.89 -9.44 7.06
CA ARG A 44 22.43 -9.50 6.89
C ARG A 44 22.09 -10.50 5.79
N GLU A 45 22.07 -11.79 6.13
CA GLU A 45 21.22 -12.74 5.43
C GLU A 45 19.79 -12.21 5.54
N ALA A 46 19.24 -11.81 4.39
CA ALA A 46 17.82 -11.53 4.27
C ALA A 46 17.08 -12.84 4.52
N PHE A 47 16.66 -13.08 5.76
CA PHE A 47 15.62 -14.06 6.07
C PHE A 47 14.31 -13.54 5.48
N ALA A 48 14.18 -13.62 4.15
CA ALA A 48 12.90 -13.54 3.50
C ALA A 48 12.08 -14.71 4.03
N LYS A 49 11.09 -14.43 4.89
CA LYS A 49 10.08 -15.42 5.22
C LYS A 49 9.49 -15.91 3.90
N PRO A 50 9.51 -17.21 3.59
CA PRO A 50 8.86 -17.71 2.39
C PRO A 50 7.36 -17.47 2.55
N VAL A 51 6.84 -16.44 1.89
CA VAL A 51 5.41 -16.29 1.69
C VAL A 51 4.98 -17.49 0.85
N ALA A 52 4.04 -18.28 1.35
CA ALA A 52 3.51 -19.44 0.64
C ALA A 52 3.20 -19.04 -0.82
N PRO A 53 3.52 -19.89 -1.82
CA PRO A 53 3.31 -19.55 -3.23
C PRO A 53 1.81 -19.27 -3.45
N ARG A 54 1.45 -18.01 -3.63
CA ARG A 54 0.11 -17.64 -4.07
C ARG A 54 0.00 -18.04 -5.53
N GLU A 55 -0.97 -18.90 -5.83
CA GLU A 55 -1.25 -19.30 -7.21
C GLU A 55 -1.56 -18.04 -8.02
N LYS A 56 -0.74 -17.76 -9.04
CA LYS A 56 -0.93 -16.56 -9.86
C LYS A 56 -2.21 -16.71 -10.66
N LEU A 57 -3.04 -15.67 -10.62
CA LEU A 57 -4.22 -15.59 -11.46
C LEU A 57 -3.80 -15.60 -12.95
N PRO A 58 -4.55 -16.24 -13.84
CA PRO A 58 -4.20 -16.37 -15.26
C PRO A 58 -4.51 -15.09 -16.05
N ALA A 59 -3.96 -13.97 -15.59
CA ALA A 59 -4.16 -12.65 -16.17
C ALA A 59 -3.13 -12.37 -17.29
N LYS A 60 -3.58 -11.72 -18.37
CA LYS A 60 -2.70 -11.25 -19.45
C LYS A 60 -2.56 -9.74 -19.41
N LEU A 61 -1.34 -9.22 -19.57
CA LEU A 61 -1.08 -7.79 -19.61
C LEU A 61 -1.90 -7.11 -20.72
N ASN A 62 -2.66 -6.08 -20.32
CA ASN A 62 -3.38 -5.21 -21.22
C ASN A 62 -2.58 -3.91 -21.44
N GLU A 63 -1.70 -3.95 -22.45
CA GLU A 63 -0.77 -2.88 -22.80
C GLU A 63 -1.45 -1.50 -22.99
N PRO A 64 -2.55 -1.35 -23.76
CA PRO A 64 -3.25 -0.07 -23.90
C PRO A 64 -3.71 0.58 -22.59
N TYR A 65 -3.96 -0.23 -21.56
CA TYR A 65 -4.42 0.22 -20.25
C TYR A 65 -3.35 0.05 -19.17
N SER A 66 -2.07 0.04 -19.54
CA SER A 66 -0.98 -0.13 -18.58
C SER A 66 0.06 0.97 -18.74
N THR A 67 0.52 1.53 -17.62
CA THR A 67 1.70 2.40 -17.62
C THR A 67 2.99 1.58 -17.70
N ARG A 68 4.07 2.22 -18.17
CA ARG A 68 5.44 1.67 -18.22
C ARG A 68 6.33 2.18 -17.08
N GLU A 69 5.75 2.89 -16.11
CA GLU A 69 6.50 3.32 -14.93
C GLU A 69 7.00 2.16 -14.08
N THR A 70 8.03 2.45 -13.31
CA THR A 70 8.55 1.53 -12.30
C THR A 70 7.45 1.17 -11.32
N GLN A 71 7.21 -0.14 -11.18
CA GLN A 71 6.23 -0.68 -10.24
C GLN A 71 6.71 -0.46 -8.81
N THR A 72 5.76 -0.18 -7.90
CA THR A 72 6.03 -0.18 -6.47
C THR A 72 6.46 -1.58 -6.04
N SER A 73 7.37 -1.66 -5.06
CA SER A 73 7.81 -2.96 -4.55
C SER A 73 6.61 -3.76 -4.01
N TYR A 74 6.67 -5.09 -4.12
CA TYR A 74 5.58 -5.94 -3.62
C TYR A 74 5.38 -5.77 -2.11
N GLU A 75 6.47 -5.61 -1.36
CA GLU A 75 6.46 -5.40 0.08
C GLU A 75 5.69 -4.12 0.42
N ASP A 76 6.02 -2.97 -0.18
CA ASP A 76 5.32 -1.72 0.10
C ASP A 76 3.84 -1.81 -0.29
N ALA A 77 3.53 -2.39 -1.45
CA ALA A 77 2.16 -2.53 -1.95
C ALA A 77 1.27 -3.40 -1.05
N THR A 78 1.86 -4.31 -0.27
CA THR A 78 1.14 -5.25 0.60
C THR A 78 1.30 -4.99 2.10
N SER A 79 2.08 -3.96 2.48
CA SER A 79 2.32 -3.60 3.88
C SER A 79 1.99 -2.16 4.24
N TYR A 80 1.92 -1.24 3.27
CA TYR A 80 1.54 0.16 3.48
C TYR A 80 0.13 0.39 2.94
N ASN A 81 -0.88 0.17 3.78
CA ASN A 81 -2.28 0.10 3.35
C ASN A 81 -3.20 0.97 4.21
N ASN A 82 -4.31 1.41 3.62
CA ASN A 82 -5.45 1.96 4.35
C ASN A 82 -6.58 0.93 4.30
N PHE A 83 -6.87 0.30 5.43
CA PHE A 83 -8.01 -0.59 5.58
C PHE A 83 -8.49 -0.51 7.03
N TYR A 84 -9.36 0.46 7.31
CA TYR A 84 -9.66 0.92 8.67
C TYR A 84 -10.34 -0.14 9.52
N GLU A 85 -11.08 -1.05 8.90
CA GLU A 85 -11.64 -2.26 9.48
C GLU A 85 -10.58 -3.16 10.16
N PHE A 86 -9.30 -2.93 9.87
CA PHE A 86 -8.15 -3.62 10.45
C PHE A 86 -7.17 -2.69 11.17
N GLY A 87 -7.53 -1.44 11.47
CA GLY A 87 -6.68 -0.48 12.18
C GLY A 87 -6.37 0.78 11.37
N MET A 88 -5.86 1.80 12.07
CA MET A 88 -5.66 3.15 11.52
C MET A 88 -4.20 3.40 11.09
N ASP A 89 -3.24 2.64 11.63
CA ASP A 89 -1.85 2.73 11.19
C ASP A 89 -1.65 1.99 9.86
N LYS A 90 -0.66 2.42 9.08
CA LYS A 90 -0.46 1.94 7.69
C LYS A 90 -0.11 0.46 7.62
N GLU A 91 0.54 -0.05 8.67
CA GLU A 91 0.99 -1.44 8.79
C GLU A 91 -0.05 -2.35 9.44
N ASP A 92 -1.11 -1.79 10.05
CA ASP A 92 -2.10 -2.59 10.77
C ASP A 92 -2.89 -3.55 9.88
N PRO A 93 -3.34 -3.15 8.66
CA PRO A 93 -3.98 -4.09 7.75
C PRO A 93 -3.13 -5.33 7.48
N ALA A 94 -1.83 -5.17 7.26
CA ALA A 94 -0.92 -6.29 7.00
C ALA A 94 -0.75 -7.22 8.21
N LYS A 95 -0.90 -6.70 9.44
CA LYS A 95 -0.83 -7.50 10.67
C LYS A 95 -2.12 -8.24 10.98
N PHE A 96 -3.27 -7.64 10.67
CA PHE A 96 -4.57 -8.11 11.18
C PHE A 96 -5.50 -8.71 10.11
N ALA A 97 -5.30 -8.41 8.82
CA ALA A 97 -6.19 -8.86 7.74
C ALA A 97 -6.20 -10.38 7.51
N GLU A 98 -5.23 -11.13 8.04
CA GLU A 98 -5.23 -12.60 7.97
C GLU A 98 -6.46 -13.23 8.65
N ARG A 99 -7.15 -12.49 9.54
CA ARG A 99 -8.39 -12.93 10.19
C ARG A 99 -9.59 -12.97 9.25
N LEU A 100 -9.50 -12.28 8.10
CA LEU A 100 -10.58 -12.21 7.13
C LEU A 100 -10.75 -13.53 6.39
N GLN A 101 -11.91 -14.16 6.55
CA GLN A 101 -12.30 -15.32 5.77
C GLN A 101 -12.72 -14.89 4.37
N THR A 102 -11.81 -15.04 3.41
CA THR A 102 -12.05 -14.70 1.99
C THR A 102 -12.62 -15.87 1.19
N ARG A 103 -12.75 -17.06 1.80
CA ARG A 103 -13.40 -18.24 1.22
C ARG A 103 -14.16 -19.03 2.32
N PRO A 104 -15.42 -19.42 2.09
CA PRO A 104 -16.26 -19.04 0.94
C PRO A 104 -16.57 -17.54 0.93
N TRP A 105 -16.83 -16.98 -0.25
CA TRP A 105 -17.21 -15.57 -0.41
C TRP A 105 -18.25 -15.41 -1.51
N THR A 106 -19.19 -14.50 -1.31
CA THR A 106 -20.27 -14.22 -2.25
C THR A 106 -20.46 -12.72 -2.43
N VAL A 107 -20.78 -12.30 -3.65
CA VAL A 107 -21.17 -10.92 -3.97
C VAL A 107 -22.59 -10.94 -4.51
N SER A 108 -23.48 -10.17 -3.89
CA SER A 108 -24.84 -9.91 -4.38
C SER A 108 -24.84 -8.71 -5.31
N ILE A 109 -25.49 -8.84 -6.46
CA ILE A 109 -25.76 -7.75 -7.39
C ILE A 109 -27.27 -7.57 -7.46
N GLU A 110 -27.72 -6.44 -6.93
CA GLU A 110 -29.13 -6.13 -6.71
C GLU A 110 -29.49 -4.70 -7.18
N GLY A 111 -30.68 -4.22 -6.80
CA GLY A 111 -31.16 -2.89 -7.17
C GLY A 111 -31.74 -2.82 -8.58
N MET A 112 -31.39 -1.78 -9.34
CA MET A 112 -32.00 -1.45 -10.63
C MET A 112 -31.40 -2.25 -11.80
N VAL A 113 -31.50 -3.57 -11.73
CA VAL A 113 -31.03 -4.53 -12.73
C VAL A 113 -32.15 -5.48 -13.15
N LYS A 114 -32.13 -5.99 -14.38
CA LYS A 114 -33.14 -6.97 -14.82
C LYS A 114 -32.88 -8.37 -14.28
N LYS A 115 -31.61 -8.71 -14.03
CA LYS A 115 -31.16 -10.05 -13.63
C LYS A 115 -30.33 -9.95 -12.34
N PRO A 116 -30.97 -9.73 -11.19
CA PRO A 116 -30.25 -9.77 -9.91
C PRO A 116 -29.65 -11.15 -9.70
N VAL A 117 -28.45 -11.21 -9.14
CA VAL A 117 -27.70 -12.46 -9.00
C VAL A 117 -26.75 -12.40 -7.81
N THR A 118 -26.56 -13.53 -7.13
CA THR A 118 -25.47 -13.72 -6.17
C THR A 118 -24.43 -14.65 -6.79
N LEU A 119 -23.18 -14.21 -6.85
CA LEU A 119 -22.05 -14.98 -7.39
C LEU A 119 -21.11 -15.36 -6.26
N ASP A 120 -20.68 -16.62 -6.22
CA ASP A 120 -19.56 -17.02 -5.38
C ASP A 120 -18.21 -16.59 -5.99
N ILE A 121 -17.15 -16.69 -5.20
CA ILE A 121 -15.79 -16.30 -5.61
C ILE A 121 -15.30 -17.06 -6.85
N ASP A 122 -15.68 -18.33 -7.04
CA ASP A 122 -15.20 -19.12 -8.17
C ASP A 122 -15.95 -18.76 -9.46
N ALA A 123 -17.23 -18.39 -9.36
CA ALA A 123 -18.02 -17.82 -10.45
C ALA A 123 -17.50 -16.43 -10.84
N LEU A 124 -17.12 -15.59 -9.86
CA LEU A 124 -16.50 -14.28 -10.12
C LEU A 124 -15.17 -14.44 -10.88
N LEU A 125 -14.28 -15.31 -10.41
CA LEU A 125 -12.98 -15.56 -11.05
C LEU A 125 -13.09 -16.10 -12.49
N LYS A 126 -14.22 -16.73 -12.83
CA LYS A 126 -14.49 -17.29 -14.17
C LYS A 126 -15.41 -16.42 -15.03
N LEU A 127 -15.87 -15.27 -14.52
CA LEU A 127 -16.91 -14.46 -15.17
C LEU A 127 -16.46 -13.90 -16.52
N ALA A 128 -15.19 -13.51 -16.63
CA ALA A 128 -14.57 -12.98 -17.84
C ALA A 128 -13.07 -13.28 -17.85
N PRO A 129 -12.41 -13.22 -19.03
CA PRO A 129 -10.95 -13.34 -19.10
C PRO A 129 -10.27 -12.29 -18.22
N MET A 130 -9.30 -12.73 -17.42
CA MET A 130 -8.55 -11.83 -16.55
C MET A 130 -7.47 -11.08 -17.34
N GLU A 131 -7.33 -9.81 -17.02
CA GLU A 131 -6.34 -8.89 -17.55
C GLU A 131 -5.48 -8.36 -16.40
N GLU A 132 -4.19 -8.19 -16.66
CA GLU A 132 -3.29 -7.41 -15.81
C GLU A 132 -3.28 -5.97 -16.33
N ARG A 133 -3.49 -5.01 -15.45
CA ARG A 133 -3.45 -3.57 -15.76
C ARG A 133 -2.54 -2.86 -14.77
N VAL A 134 -1.47 -2.27 -15.28
CA VAL A 134 -0.51 -1.52 -14.45
C VAL A 134 -1.03 -0.10 -14.28
N TYR A 135 -1.52 0.22 -13.08
CA TYR A 135 -2.13 1.52 -12.78
C TYR A 135 -1.43 2.26 -11.64
N ARG A 136 -1.52 3.60 -11.70
CA ARG A 136 -1.19 4.47 -10.58
C ARG A 136 -2.36 4.53 -9.60
N LEU A 137 -2.17 4.08 -8.37
CA LEU A 137 -3.07 4.35 -7.25
C LEU A 137 -2.58 5.62 -6.56
N ARG A 138 -3.46 6.62 -6.40
CA ARG A 138 -3.16 7.85 -5.67
C ARG A 138 -4.10 7.99 -4.49
N CYS A 139 -3.54 7.97 -3.29
CA CYS A 139 -4.32 8.21 -2.08
C CYS A 139 -4.52 9.72 -1.88
N VAL A 140 -5.64 10.08 -1.26
CA VAL A 140 -5.95 11.47 -0.91
C VAL A 140 -4.96 12.04 0.11
N GLU A 141 -4.30 11.18 0.90
CA GLU A 141 -3.27 11.53 1.88
C GLU A 141 -1.93 11.96 1.26
N GLY A 142 -1.82 11.98 -0.08
CA GLY A 142 -0.66 12.54 -0.78
C GLY A 142 0.42 11.53 -1.18
N TRP A 143 0.21 10.24 -0.96
CA TRP A 143 1.09 9.17 -1.44
C TRP A 143 0.48 8.42 -2.65
N SER A 144 1.33 7.70 -3.39
CA SER A 144 0.91 6.94 -4.57
C SER A 144 1.73 5.67 -4.77
N MET A 145 1.18 4.71 -5.50
CA MET A 145 1.82 3.47 -5.89
C MET A 145 1.56 3.16 -7.37
N VAL A 146 2.42 2.36 -7.99
CA VAL A 146 2.21 1.77 -9.32
C VAL A 146 2.03 0.27 -9.14
N ILE A 147 0.81 -0.23 -9.36
CA ILE A 147 0.41 -1.59 -8.99
C ILE A 147 -0.10 -2.34 -10.24
N PRO A 148 0.40 -3.56 -10.52
CA PRO A 148 -0.16 -4.45 -11.54
C PRO A 148 -1.42 -5.16 -11.02
N TRP A 149 -2.59 -4.57 -11.25
CA TRP A 149 -3.87 -5.13 -10.82
C TRP A 149 -4.35 -6.24 -11.75
N ASN A 150 -4.86 -7.34 -11.19
CA ASN A 150 -5.44 -8.44 -11.95
C ASN A 150 -6.96 -8.47 -11.77
N GLY A 151 -7.71 -8.50 -12.87
CA GLY A 151 -9.17 -8.51 -12.84
C GLY A 151 -9.79 -8.45 -14.22
N TYR A 152 -11.03 -8.01 -14.32
CA TYR A 152 -11.70 -7.72 -15.58
C TYR A 152 -12.46 -6.39 -15.45
N ALA A 153 -12.76 -5.75 -16.58
CA ALA A 153 -13.55 -4.52 -16.56
C ALA A 153 -14.94 -4.78 -15.94
N LEU A 154 -15.37 -3.90 -15.03
CA LEU A 154 -16.68 -3.95 -14.36
C LEU A 154 -17.85 -4.10 -15.35
N SER A 155 -17.72 -3.56 -16.57
CA SER A 155 -18.70 -3.70 -17.64
C SER A 155 -19.03 -5.16 -17.97
N ASN A 156 -18.10 -6.11 -17.83
CA ASN A 156 -18.38 -7.53 -18.03
C ASN A 156 -19.43 -8.06 -17.04
N LEU A 157 -19.33 -7.64 -15.77
CA LEU A 157 -20.32 -7.98 -14.75
C LEU A 157 -21.65 -7.26 -15.01
N LEU A 158 -21.62 -5.97 -15.32
CA LEU A 158 -22.84 -5.18 -15.57
C LEU A 158 -23.61 -5.70 -16.79
N ASN A 159 -22.93 -6.08 -17.86
CA ASN A 159 -23.58 -6.67 -19.04
C ASN A 159 -24.36 -7.95 -18.72
N ARG A 160 -23.95 -8.71 -17.70
CA ARG A 160 -24.62 -9.96 -17.29
C ARG A 160 -25.95 -9.70 -16.56
N VAL A 161 -26.01 -8.64 -15.76
CA VAL A 161 -27.17 -8.31 -14.92
C VAL A 161 -28.17 -7.36 -15.60
N GLU A 162 -27.75 -6.74 -16.71
CA GLU A 162 -28.55 -5.80 -17.52
C GLU A 162 -29.18 -4.67 -16.67
N PRO A 163 -28.40 -3.62 -16.29
CA PRO A 163 -28.94 -2.45 -15.62
C PRO A 163 -30.11 -1.84 -16.40
N LEU A 164 -31.11 -1.36 -15.67
CA LEU A 164 -32.23 -0.63 -16.26
C LEU A 164 -31.74 0.71 -16.84
N GLY A 165 -32.38 1.21 -17.89
CA GLY A 165 -32.02 2.51 -18.50
C GLY A 165 -32.21 3.71 -17.55
N SER A 166 -32.94 3.53 -16.45
CA SER A 166 -33.11 4.51 -15.38
C SER A 166 -32.03 4.43 -14.28
N ALA A 167 -31.18 3.39 -14.26
CA ALA A 167 -30.07 3.27 -13.32
C ALA A 167 -28.96 4.27 -13.68
N LYS A 168 -28.54 5.08 -12.70
CA LYS A 168 -27.57 6.18 -12.92
C LYS A 168 -26.24 6.00 -12.19
N TYR A 169 -26.22 5.20 -11.13
CA TYR A 169 -25.08 5.03 -10.25
C TYR A 169 -24.93 3.56 -9.86
N VAL A 170 -23.72 3.20 -9.43
CA VAL A 170 -23.40 1.90 -8.86
C VAL A 170 -22.90 2.13 -7.44
N GLU A 171 -23.48 1.42 -6.48
CA GLU A 171 -23.07 1.41 -5.09
C GLU A 171 -22.27 0.12 -4.82
N PHE A 172 -21.21 0.24 -4.04
CA PHE A 172 -20.41 -0.89 -3.58
C PHE A 172 -20.44 -0.90 -2.06
N ILE A 173 -20.73 -2.06 -1.49
CA ILE A 173 -20.81 -2.26 -0.04
C ILE A 173 -19.77 -3.30 0.35
N SER A 174 -18.83 -2.91 1.21
CA SER A 174 -17.86 -3.82 1.82
C SER A 174 -18.51 -4.65 2.92
N LEU A 175 -17.92 -5.80 3.24
CA LEU A 175 -18.27 -6.51 4.46
C LEU A 175 -17.92 -5.64 5.69
N ALA A 176 -18.83 -5.60 6.66
CA ALA A 176 -18.60 -5.03 7.97
C ALA A 176 -18.88 -6.11 9.02
N ASP A 177 -17.84 -6.81 9.46
CA ASP A 177 -17.94 -7.91 10.45
C ASP A 177 -16.98 -7.68 11.62
N PRO A 178 -17.44 -7.08 12.74
CA PRO A 178 -16.61 -6.78 13.92
C PRO A 178 -15.91 -8.00 14.53
N LYS A 179 -16.34 -9.24 14.21
CA LYS A 179 -15.68 -10.46 14.71
C LYS A 179 -14.35 -10.71 13.99
N GLN A 180 -14.27 -10.33 12.72
CA GLN A 180 -13.09 -10.52 11.86
C GLN A 180 -12.33 -9.21 11.61
N MET A 181 -13.03 -8.08 11.70
CA MET A 181 -12.57 -6.71 11.42
C MET A 181 -12.58 -5.88 12.71
N PRO A 182 -11.47 -5.82 13.45
CA PRO A 182 -11.43 -5.24 14.80
C PRO A 182 -11.40 -3.70 14.88
N GLY A 183 -11.27 -3.02 13.74
CA GLY A 183 -11.14 -1.55 13.67
C GLY A 183 -12.42 -0.76 13.91
#